data_AF-A0A131Z425-F1
#
_entry.id   AF-A0A131Z425-F1
#
_cell.length_a   1.000
_cell.length_b   1.000
_cell.length_c   1.000
_cell.angle_alpha   90.00
_cell.angle_beta   90.00
_cell.angle_gamma   90.00
#
_symmetry.space_group_name_H-M   'P 1'
#
loop_
_entity.id
_entity.type
_entity.pdbx_description
1 polymer ?
#
loop_
_entity_poly.entity_id
_entity_poly.type
_entity_poly.pdbx_seq_one_letter_code
_entity_poly.pdbx_strand_id
1 'polypeptide(L)'
;MSARSQAITKKNFTELADLAIASRHSAWQSSILPRSHATTLNAAVAASASRNPACSVTPEVENCTIVLFRWSYDSALNECKQNFVCRENANNFQTKDICETSCPPVPVVTPAPKPKDCNYWLTNGHGCYTYWFTSTYDYWGRPHPVMVYTGCGQWKRKLYAYDMRTRKCIEITRRGYGSWK
;
A
#
# COMPACT_ATOMS: atom_id res chain seq x y z
N MET A 1 2.93 50.36 67.10
CA MET A 1 3.19 48.96 67.53
C MET A 1 2.73 48.00 66.45
N SER A 2 3.68 47.21 65.95
CA SER A 2 3.61 45.93 65.22
C SER A 2 2.72 45.77 63.97
N ALA A 3 3.41 45.58 62.85
CA ALA A 3 2.93 45.03 61.58
C ALA A 3 2.59 43.53 61.67
N ARG A 4 1.77 43.05 60.71
CA ARG A 4 2.03 41.77 60.01
C ARG A 4 1.24 41.70 58.71
N SER A 5 1.99 41.87 57.62
CA SER A 5 1.66 41.45 56.26
C SER A 5 2.07 39.98 56.10
N GLN A 6 1.30 39.15 55.39
CA GLN A 6 1.78 37.85 54.93
C GLN A 6 1.39 37.62 53.47
N ALA A 7 2.44 37.56 52.65
CA ALA A 7 2.46 37.18 51.25
C ALA A 7 2.29 35.66 51.10
N ILE A 8 1.53 35.23 50.09
CA ILE A 8 1.53 33.84 49.63
C ILE A 8 2.58 33.72 48.53
N THR A 9 3.72 33.14 48.87
CA THR A 9 4.84 32.87 47.98
C THR A 9 4.57 31.66 47.08
N LYS A 10 4.93 31.83 45.80
CA LYS A 10 5.04 30.81 44.76
C LYS A 10 5.93 29.64 45.24
N LYS A 11 5.51 28.39 45.05
CA LYS A 11 6.38 27.22 45.20
C LYS A 11 6.72 26.63 43.83
N ASN A 12 7.98 26.89 43.50
CA ASN A 12 8.98 26.29 42.62
C ASN A 12 8.69 24.99 41.85
N PHE A 13 9.08 25.09 40.57
CA PHE A 13 9.59 24.05 39.67
C PHE A 13 10.91 23.42 40.18
N THR A 14 11.28 22.27 39.60
CA THR A 14 12.47 21.41 39.84
C THR A 14 12.38 20.66 41.17
N GLU A 15 12.49 19.34 41.25
CA GLU A 15 13.55 18.45 40.80
C GLU A 15 13.17 17.06 41.34
N LEU A 16 13.40 15.94 40.64
CA LEU A 16 13.68 14.62 41.24
C LEU A 16 14.09 13.66 40.12
N ALA A 17 15.39 13.66 39.84
CA ALA A 17 16.09 12.59 39.14
C ALA A 17 16.87 11.75 40.17
N ASP A 18 16.99 10.46 39.86
CA ASP A 18 18.00 9.48 40.27
C ASP A 18 18.17 9.10 41.76
N LEU A 19 17.88 7.82 42.04
CA LEU A 19 18.69 7.01 42.96
C LEU A 19 18.87 5.59 42.41
N ALA A 20 20.05 5.04 42.72
CA ALA A 20 20.82 4.08 41.94
C ALA A 20 20.95 2.68 42.58
N ILE A 21 21.19 1.68 41.71
CA ILE A 21 22.17 0.55 41.77
C ILE A 21 22.21 -0.39 43.01
N ALA A 22 21.99 -1.70 42.75
CA ALA A 22 22.91 -2.83 43.04
C ALA A 22 22.29 -4.17 42.53
N SER A 23 22.78 -4.82 41.48
CA SER A 23 23.88 -5.80 41.40
C SER A 23 23.65 -7.15 42.13
N ARG A 24 23.44 -8.26 41.38
CA ARG A 24 24.38 -9.39 41.25
C ARG A 24 23.89 -10.48 40.28
N HIS A 25 24.87 -11.08 39.63
CA HIS A 25 24.82 -12.08 38.56
C HIS A 25 24.40 -13.48 39.03
N SER A 26 23.79 -14.24 38.12
CA SER A 26 24.10 -15.67 37.95
C SER A 26 23.80 -16.11 36.52
N ALA A 27 24.85 -16.59 35.85
CA ALA A 27 24.80 -17.20 34.53
C ALA A 27 24.31 -18.64 34.66
N TRP A 28 23.38 -19.05 33.79
CA TRP A 28 23.20 -20.45 33.40
C TRP A 28 23.12 -20.51 31.88
N GLN A 29 24.12 -21.18 31.32
CA GLN A 29 24.34 -21.37 29.90
C GLN A 29 23.75 -22.72 29.47
N SER A 30 23.32 -22.79 28.20
CA SER A 30 22.95 -23.98 27.42
C SER A 30 21.53 -24.50 27.68
N SER A 31 20.63 -24.53 26.70
CA SER A 31 20.77 -25.18 25.40
C SER A 31 19.88 -24.52 24.33
N ILE A 32 20.52 -23.95 23.31
CA ILE A 32 19.87 -23.56 22.05
C ILE A 32 19.68 -24.85 21.24
N LEU A 33 18.45 -25.35 21.17
CA LEU A 33 18.07 -26.29 20.11
C LEU A 33 17.90 -25.49 18.80
N PRO A 34 18.45 -25.96 17.67
CA PRO A 34 18.30 -25.27 16.40
C PRO A 34 16.84 -25.31 15.96
N ARG A 35 16.26 -24.11 15.89
CA ARG A 35 15.21 -23.63 14.99
C ARG A 35 14.76 -24.69 13.97
N SER A 36 13.71 -25.44 14.28
CA SER A 36 12.86 -26.00 13.24
C SER A 36 12.16 -24.82 12.57
N HIS A 37 12.83 -24.29 11.56
CA HIS A 37 12.13 -23.60 10.49
C HIS A 37 11.12 -24.60 9.93
N ALA A 38 9.89 -24.56 10.42
CA ALA A 38 8.75 -24.85 9.56
C ALA A 38 8.83 -23.78 8.47
N THR A 39 9.57 -24.09 7.40
CA THR A 39 9.58 -23.30 6.19
C THR A 39 8.15 -23.36 5.67
N THR A 40 7.36 -22.33 5.96
CA THR A 40 6.26 -21.94 5.08
C THR A 40 6.91 -21.67 3.73
N LEU A 41 7.07 -22.72 2.93
CA LEU A 41 7.38 -22.61 1.52
C LEU A 41 6.27 -21.75 0.95
N ASN A 42 6.60 -20.49 0.68
CA ASN A 42 5.75 -19.60 -0.10
C ASN A 42 5.31 -20.39 -1.33
N ALA A 43 4.00 -20.58 -1.51
CA ALA A 43 3.45 -21.23 -2.69
C ALA A 43 3.93 -20.57 -4.01
N ALA A 44 4.32 -19.29 -3.93
CA ALA A 44 4.95 -18.55 -5.03
C ALA A 44 6.33 -19.09 -5.44
N VAL A 45 7.12 -19.65 -4.51
CA VAL A 45 8.41 -20.28 -4.82
C VAL A 45 8.20 -21.66 -5.45
N ALA A 46 7.19 -22.41 -4.97
CA ALA A 46 6.84 -23.71 -5.54
C ALA A 46 6.34 -23.62 -7.00
N ALA A 47 5.67 -22.51 -7.38
CA ALA A 47 5.22 -22.27 -8.76
C ALA A 47 6.37 -22.02 -9.76
N SER A 48 7.56 -21.63 -9.29
CA SER A 48 8.73 -21.40 -10.15
C SER A 48 9.55 -22.67 -10.44
N ALA A 49 9.40 -23.72 -9.63
CA ALA A 49 10.20 -24.93 -9.72
C ALA A 49 9.70 -25.96 -10.77
N SER A 50 8.60 -25.68 -11.46
CA SER A 50 7.97 -26.59 -12.44
C SER A 50 7.41 -25.87 -13.67
N ARG A 51 7.99 -24.74 -14.08
CA ARG A 51 7.58 -24.08 -15.32
C ARG A 51 8.32 -24.69 -16.50
N ASN A 52 7.64 -24.92 -17.62
CA ASN A 52 8.30 -25.39 -18.84
C ASN A 52 9.45 -24.43 -19.20
N PRO A 53 10.71 -24.90 -19.31
CA PRO A 53 11.85 -24.05 -19.64
C PRO A 53 11.69 -23.26 -20.95
N ALA A 54 10.92 -23.81 -21.90
CA ALA A 54 10.59 -23.12 -23.15
C ALA A 54 9.97 -21.74 -22.95
N CYS A 55 9.21 -21.54 -21.87
CA CYS A 55 8.55 -20.25 -21.58
C CYS A 55 9.55 -19.14 -21.21
N SER A 56 10.80 -19.50 -20.92
CA SER A 56 11.88 -18.54 -20.62
C SER A 56 12.81 -18.32 -21.81
N VAL A 57 12.60 -19.03 -22.93
CA VAL A 57 13.37 -18.87 -24.16
C VAL A 57 12.75 -17.75 -24.98
N THR A 58 13.57 -16.77 -25.35
CA THR A 58 13.13 -15.66 -26.22
C THR A 58 12.71 -16.23 -27.58
N PRO A 59 11.51 -15.89 -28.11
CA PRO A 59 11.17 -16.22 -29.48
C PRO A 59 12.03 -15.38 -30.43
N GLU A 60 12.90 -16.07 -31.18
CA GLU A 60 13.86 -15.46 -32.10
C GLU A 60 13.47 -15.73 -33.56
N VAL A 61 13.93 -14.86 -34.47
CA VAL A 61 13.76 -14.96 -35.94
C VAL A 61 15.08 -14.86 -36.71
N GLU A 62 16.18 -14.56 -36.03
CA GLU A 62 17.49 -14.29 -36.64
C GLU A 62 18.31 -15.57 -36.81
N ASN A 63 19.05 -15.68 -37.93
CA ASN A 63 19.92 -16.83 -38.26
C ASN A 63 19.21 -18.20 -38.28
N CYS A 64 17.98 -18.22 -38.77
CA CYS A 64 17.16 -19.43 -38.76
C CYS A 64 17.09 -20.11 -40.12
N THR A 65 17.15 -21.45 -40.09
CA THR A 65 16.97 -22.26 -41.29
C THR A 65 15.54 -22.14 -41.81
N ILE A 66 14.55 -22.12 -40.91
CA ILE A 66 13.12 -22.02 -41.24
C ILE A 66 12.42 -21.14 -40.20
N VAL A 67 11.70 -20.12 -40.68
CA VAL A 67 10.82 -19.27 -39.87
C VAL A 67 9.37 -19.74 -40.04
N LEU A 68 8.66 -19.92 -38.93
CA LEU A 68 7.28 -20.40 -38.90
C LEU A 68 6.38 -19.41 -38.17
N PHE A 69 5.14 -19.24 -38.63
CA PHE A 69 4.12 -18.48 -37.90
C PHE A 69 3.46 -19.37 -36.86
N ARG A 70 3.81 -19.18 -35.59
CA ARG A 70 3.56 -20.12 -34.49
C ARG A 70 3.17 -19.38 -33.21
N TRP A 71 2.67 -20.12 -32.23
CA TRP A 71 2.41 -19.60 -30.89
C TRP A 71 3.68 -19.64 -30.07
N SER A 72 3.99 -18.55 -29.38
CA SER A 72 5.10 -18.44 -28.44
C SER A 72 4.65 -17.65 -27.23
N TYR A 73 5.15 -18.01 -26.05
CA TYR A 73 4.91 -17.28 -24.83
C TYR A 73 5.79 -16.04 -24.75
N ASP A 74 5.16 -14.89 -24.52
CA ASP A 74 5.82 -13.61 -24.28
C ASP A 74 5.86 -13.34 -22.77
N SER A 75 7.05 -13.37 -22.19
CA SER A 75 7.25 -13.16 -20.76
C SER A 75 7.01 -11.71 -20.31
N ALA A 76 7.12 -10.73 -21.20
CA ALA A 76 6.85 -9.33 -20.90
C ALA A 76 5.35 -9.04 -20.85
N LEU A 77 4.58 -9.66 -21.75
CA LEU A 77 3.12 -9.56 -21.77
C LEU A 77 2.43 -10.60 -20.87
N ASN A 78 3.20 -11.59 -20.41
CA ASN A 78 2.73 -12.71 -19.60
C ASN A 78 1.61 -13.53 -20.29
N GLU A 79 1.71 -13.69 -21.60
CA GLU A 79 0.68 -14.37 -22.42
C GLU A 79 1.27 -15.09 -23.64
N CYS A 80 0.51 -16.02 -24.20
CA CYS A 80 0.83 -16.65 -25.47
C CYS A 80 0.34 -15.81 -26.64
N LYS A 81 1.24 -15.47 -27.56
CA LYS A 81 0.93 -14.71 -28.77
C LYS A 81 1.36 -15.46 -30.02
N GLN A 82 0.69 -15.19 -31.12
CA GLN A 82 1.10 -15.72 -32.42
C GLN A 82 2.13 -14.79 -33.05
N ASN A 83 3.28 -15.31 -33.45
CA ASN A 83 4.36 -14.54 -34.06
C ASN A 83 5.22 -15.42 -35.00
N PHE A 84 6.13 -14.80 -35.74
CA PHE A 84 7.19 -15.53 -36.45
C PHE A 84 8.24 -16.01 -35.45
N VAL A 85 8.55 -17.29 -35.50
CA VAL A 85 9.51 -17.95 -34.62
C VAL A 85 10.27 -19.01 -35.41
N CYS A 86 11.55 -19.17 -35.12
CA CYS A 86 12.36 -20.22 -35.72
C CYS A 86 11.85 -21.61 -35.35
N ARG A 87 11.93 -22.54 -36.29
CA ARG A 87 11.52 -23.93 -36.07
C ARG A 87 12.24 -24.58 -34.90
N GLU A 88 13.52 -24.26 -34.73
CA GLU A 88 14.40 -24.82 -33.69
C GLU A 88 14.21 -24.15 -32.31
N ASN A 89 13.46 -23.04 -32.23
CA ASN A 89 13.21 -22.38 -30.97
C ASN A 89 12.26 -23.21 -30.10
N ALA A 90 12.63 -23.47 -28.84
CA ALA A 90 11.79 -24.27 -27.93
C ALA A 90 10.46 -23.58 -27.57
N ASN A 91 10.41 -22.24 -27.63
CA ASN A 91 9.19 -21.45 -27.44
C ASN A 91 8.36 -21.38 -28.74
N ASN A 92 8.00 -22.55 -29.28
CA ASN A 92 7.32 -22.69 -30.57
C ASN A 92 6.23 -23.77 -30.49
N PHE A 93 4.98 -23.33 -30.48
CA PHE A 93 3.81 -24.18 -30.30
C PHE A 93 2.85 -24.07 -31.50
N GLN A 94 2.23 -25.19 -31.86
CA GLN A 94 1.35 -25.27 -33.03
C GLN A 94 0.01 -24.55 -32.82
N THR A 95 -0.51 -24.57 -31.59
CA THR A 95 -1.79 -23.97 -31.23
C THR A 95 -1.67 -23.13 -29.95
N LYS A 96 -2.62 -22.21 -29.76
CA LYS A 96 -2.72 -21.38 -28.56
C LYS A 96 -2.82 -22.23 -27.30
N ASP A 97 -3.70 -23.23 -27.31
CA ASP A 97 -3.94 -24.10 -26.16
C ASP A 97 -2.68 -24.86 -25.71
N ILE A 98 -1.88 -25.35 -26.66
CA ILE A 98 -0.60 -26.01 -26.35
C ILE A 98 0.37 -25.02 -25.71
N CYS A 99 0.41 -23.78 -26.20
CA CYS A 99 1.24 -22.72 -25.62
C CYS A 99 0.77 -22.40 -24.19
N GLU A 100 -0.52 -22.15 -23.96
CA GLU A 100 -1.04 -21.73 -22.65
C GLU A 100 -0.97 -22.83 -21.60
N THR A 101 -1.15 -24.10 -22.01
CA THR A 101 -0.97 -25.25 -21.12
C THR A 101 0.49 -25.51 -20.79
N SER A 102 1.40 -25.29 -21.75
CA SER A 102 2.85 -25.40 -21.54
C SER A 102 3.41 -24.22 -20.73
N CYS A 103 2.89 -23.03 -20.98
CA CYS A 103 3.32 -21.74 -20.46
C CYS A 103 2.15 -20.98 -19.85
N PRO A 104 1.57 -21.48 -18.74
CA PRO A 104 0.48 -20.79 -18.09
C PRO A 104 0.92 -19.38 -17.67
N PRO A 105 0.04 -18.37 -17.81
CA PRO A 105 0.31 -17.02 -17.30
C PRO A 105 0.71 -17.08 -15.82
N VAL A 106 1.76 -16.35 -15.47
CA VAL A 106 2.13 -16.16 -14.07
C VAL A 106 1.03 -15.33 -13.42
N PRO A 107 0.42 -15.76 -12.31
CA PRO A 107 -0.52 -14.92 -11.59
C PRO A 107 0.15 -13.59 -11.24
N VAL A 108 -0.29 -12.51 -11.87
CA VAL A 108 0.13 -11.18 -11.46
C VAL A 108 -0.55 -10.94 -10.12
N VAL A 109 0.24 -10.93 -9.05
CA VAL A 109 -0.27 -10.48 -7.74
C VAL A 109 -0.48 -8.98 -7.87
N THR A 110 -1.62 -8.58 -8.44
CA THR A 110 -2.04 -7.18 -8.38
C THR A 110 -2.36 -6.89 -6.92
N PRO A 111 -1.68 -5.94 -6.26
CA PRO A 111 -2.07 -5.54 -4.93
C PRO A 111 -3.54 -5.11 -4.96
N ALA A 112 -4.28 -5.45 -3.90
CA ALA A 112 -5.67 -5.04 -3.78
C ALA A 112 -5.79 -3.53 -4.05
N PRO A 113 -6.81 -3.09 -4.80
CA PRO A 113 -6.96 -1.67 -5.11
C PRO A 113 -7.03 -0.90 -3.79
N LYS A 114 -6.22 0.16 -3.69
CA LYS A 114 -6.22 1.03 -2.50
C LYS A 114 -7.63 1.60 -2.29
N PRO A 115 -8.10 1.71 -1.04
CA PRO A 115 -9.39 2.36 -0.75
C PRO A 115 -9.44 3.77 -1.34
N LYS A 116 -10.61 4.16 -1.85
CA LYS A 116 -10.85 5.51 -2.39
C LYS A 116 -11.01 6.50 -1.23
N ASP A 117 -9.92 7.19 -0.91
CA ASP A 117 -9.84 8.18 0.17
C ASP A 117 -10.33 9.58 -0.28
N CYS A 118 -10.18 10.57 0.60
CA CYS A 118 -10.60 11.94 0.29
C CYS A 118 -9.83 12.54 -0.90
N ASN A 119 -8.53 12.25 -1.03
CA ASN A 119 -7.70 12.77 -2.12
C ASN A 119 -8.11 12.18 -3.46
N TYR A 120 -8.44 10.88 -3.47
CA TYR A 120 -8.98 10.22 -4.65
C TYR A 120 -10.20 10.97 -5.16
N TRP A 121 -11.19 11.27 -4.30
CA TRP A 121 -12.42 11.95 -4.72
C TRP A 121 -12.20 13.41 -5.08
N LEU A 122 -11.28 14.10 -4.41
CA LEU A 122 -10.91 15.48 -4.74
C LEU A 122 -10.36 15.59 -6.16
N THR A 123 -9.52 14.63 -6.58
CA THR A 123 -8.85 14.66 -7.88
C THR A 123 -9.68 14.03 -8.99
N ASN A 124 -10.44 12.96 -8.70
CA ASN A 124 -11.07 12.12 -9.71
C ASN A 124 -12.60 12.22 -9.74
N GLY A 125 -13.23 12.88 -8.78
CA GLY A 125 -14.69 12.91 -8.69
C GLY A 125 -15.35 14.13 -9.35
N HIS A 126 -14.57 15.03 -9.96
CA HIS A 126 -15.12 16.17 -10.69
C HIS A 126 -16.14 15.70 -11.73
N GLY A 127 -17.28 16.38 -11.81
CA GLY A 127 -18.39 16.00 -12.69
C GLY A 127 -19.41 15.03 -12.07
N CYS A 128 -19.17 14.46 -10.89
CA CYS A 128 -20.16 13.62 -10.22
C CYS A 128 -20.32 13.87 -8.72
N TYR A 129 -19.29 14.34 -8.01
CA TYR A 129 -19.49 14.72 -6.61
C TYR A 129 -20.25 16.05 -6.54
N THR A 130 -21.08 16.15 -5.52
CA THR A 130 -21.62 17.43 -5.06
C THR A 130 -20.64 18.07 -4.10
N TYR A 131 -20.55 19.40 -4.11
CA TYR A 131 -19.71 20.15 -3.18
C TYR A 131 -20.37 21.47 -2.78
N TRP A 132 -19.89 22.01 -1.66
CA TRP A 132 -20.25 23.34 -1.18
C TRP A 132 -19.10 23.94 -0.38
N PHE A 133 -19.09 25.26 -0.28
CA PHE A 133 -18.13 26.00 0.52
C PHE A 133 -18.70 26.34 1.89
N THR A 134 -17.91 26.16 2.94
CA THR A 134 -18.22 26.58 4.31
C THR A 134 -16.94 27.04 5.01
N SER A 135 -17.02 27.39 6.28
CA SER A 135 -15.87 27.78 7.09
C SER A 135 -15.74 26.89 8.32
N THR A 136 -14.52 26.44 8.61
CA THR A 136 -14.14 25.90 9.92
C THR A 136 -13.44 26.98 10.73
N TYR A 137 -13.35 26.84 12.04
CA TYR A 137 -12.66 27.82 12.90
C TYR A 137 -11.40 27.19 13.49
N ASP A 138 -10.31 27.94 13.55
CA ASP A 138 -9.15 27.53 14.34
C ASP A 138 -9.35 27.77 15.83
N TYR A 139 -8.33 27.42 16.63
CA TYR A 139 -8.35 27.61 18.07
C TYR A 139 -8.40 29.08 18.53
N TRP A 140 -8.13 30.03 17.63
CA TRP A 140 -8.31 31.47 17.87
C TRP A 140 -9.67 31.99 17.38
N GLY A 141 -10.54 31.12 16.87
CA GLY A 141 -11.83 31.50 16.29
C GLY A 141 -11.72 32.16 14.92
N ARG A 142 -10.57 32.10 14.24
CA ARG A 142 -10.47 32.62 12.86
C ARG A 142 -11.10 31.62 11.88
N PRO A 143 -11.96 32.08 10.95
CA PRO A 143 -12.57 31.22 9.95
C PRO A 143 -11.58 30.85 8.85
N HIS A 144 -11.62 29.59 8.42
CA HIS A 144 -10.83 29.01 7.35
C HIS A 144 -11.78 28.40 6.33
N PRO A 145 -11.69 28.80 5.05
CA PRO A 145 -12.58 28.30 4.01
C PRO A 145 -12.29 26.82 3.74
N VAL A 146 -13.34 26.00 3.82
CA VAL A 146 -13.27 24.57 3.49
C VAL A 146 -14.29 24.25 2.41
N MET A 147 -13.89 23.38 1.49
CA MET A 147 -14.78 22.77 0.51
C MET A 147 -15.22 21.42 1.05
N VAL A 148 -16.52 21.25 1.27
CA VAL A 148 -17.09 19.94 1.63
C VAL A 148 -17.63 19.31 0.36
N TYR A 149 -17.32 18.04 0.15
CA TYR A 149 -17.68 17.31 -1.07
C TYR A 149 -18.02 15.84 -0.79
N THR A 150 -18.74 15.23 -1.70
CA THR A 150 -19.12 13.81 -1.65
C THR A 150 -18.19 12.93 -2.50
N GLY A 151 -18.34 11.62 -2.40
CA GLY A 151 -17.84 10.70 -3.43
C GLY A 151 -18.89 10.46 -4.53
N CYS A 152 -18.56 9.64 -5.51
CA CYS A 152 -19.48 9.30 -6.60
C CYS A 152 -20.02 7.87 -6.50
N GLY A 153 -21.12 7.59 -7.24
CA GLY A 153 -21.78 6.29 -7.24
C GLY A 153 -22.24 5.88 -5.83
N GLN A 154 -21.78 4.73 -5.36
CA GLN A 154 -22.06 4.25 -4.00
C GLN A 154 -21.48 5.13 -2.87
N TRP A 155 -20.56 6.05 -3.19
CA TRP A 155 -19.88 6.91 -2.22
C TRP A 155 -20.56 8.28 -2.03
N LYS A 156 -21.73 8.51 -2.65
CA LYS A 156 -22.49 9.78 -2.55
C LYS A 156 -22.89 10.15 -1.12
N ARG A 157 -22.91 9.19 -0.18
CA ARG A 157 -23.23 9.44 1.24
C ARG A 157 -22.01 9.71 2.11
N LYS A 158 -20.80 9.43 1.61
CA LYS A 158 -19.57 9.80 2.29
C LYS A 158 -19.30 11.28 2.07
N LEU A 159 -18.87 11.94 3.14
CA LEU A 159 -18.53 13.34 3.12
C LEU A 159 -17.04 13.51 3.37
N TYR A 160 -16.44 14.46 2.67
CA TYR A 160 -15.05 14.83 2.77
C TYR A 160 -14.96 16.35 2.93
N ALA A 161 -13.99 16.84 3.69
CA ALA A 161 -13.66 18.26 3.77
C ALA A 161 -12.26 18.46 3.23
N TYR A 162 -12.07 19.47 2.40
CA TYR A 162 -10.78 19.98 1.97
C TYR A 162 -10.58 21.40 2.51
N ASP A 163 -9.58 21.59 3.36
CA ASP A 163 -9.16 22.89 3.86
C ASP A 163 -8.26 23.55 2.81
N MET A 164 -8.72 24.66 2.24
CA MET A 164 -8.00 25.37 1.19
C MET A 164 -6.73 26.06 1.70
N ARG A 165 -6.65 26.39 3.00
CA ARG A 165 -5.48 27.02 3.60
C ARG A 165 -4.39 25.98 3.88
N THR A 166 -4.75 24.86 4.51
CA THR A 166 -3.77 23.83 4.89
C THR A 166 -3.51 22.81 3.80
N ARG A 167 -4.33 22.80 2.73
CA ARG A 167 -4.33 21.81 1.64
C ARG A 167 -4.52 20.37 2.12
N LYS A 168 -5.19 20.20 3.27
CA LYS A 168 -5.49 18.88 3.83
C LYS A 168 -6.93 18.51 3.50
N CYS A 169 -7.15 17.25 3.13
CA CYS A 169 -8.49 16.68 3.13
C CYS A 169 -8.66 15.65 4.26
N ILE A 170 -9.89 15.53 4.74
CA ILE A 170 -10.29 14.54 5.73
C ILE A 170 -11.63 13.90 5.35
N GLU A 171 -11.82 12.64 5.71
CA GLU A 171 -13.14 12.00 5.68
C GLU A 171 -13.96 12.48 6.89
N ILE A 172 -15.10 13.09 6.61
CA ILE A 172 -16.07 13.50 7.62
C ILE A 172 -16.81 12.26 8.10
N THR A 173 -16.49 11.83 9.32
CA THR A 173 -17.27 10.81 10.01
C THR A 173 -18.38 11.49 10.81
N ARG A 174 -19.65 11.13 10.57
CA ARG A 174 -20.75 11.54 11.45
C ARG A 174 -20.63 10.78 12.78
N ARG A 175 -19.77 11.23 13.69
CA ARG A 175 -20.05 11.05 15.12
C ARG A 175 -21.02 12.16 15.52
N GLY A 176 -22.05 11.81 16.28
CA GLY A 176 -23.19 12.67 16.59
C GLY A 176 -22.81 14.11 16.94
N TYR A 177 -23.63 15.05 16.47
CA TYR A 177 -23.70 16.46 16.83
C TYR A 177 -22.41 17.09 17.43
N GLY A 178 -21.68 17.85 16.59
CA GLY A 178 -21.03 19.09 17.07
C GLY A 178 -19.51 19.11 17.32
N SER A 179 -18.69 18.23 16.74
CA SER A 179 -17.24 18.40 16.84
C SER A 179 -16.48 17.78 15.67
N TRP A 180 -15.92 18.62 14.82
CA TRP A 180 -14.90 18.25 13.83
C TRP A 180 -13.57 18.04 14.55
N LYS A 181 -13.04 16.82 14.55
CA LYS A 181 -11.65 16.52 14.93
C LYS A 181 -10.97 15.82 13.78
#